data_AF-A0A937ZF54-F1
#
_entry.id   AF-A0A937ZF54-F1
#
_cell.length_a   1.000
_cell.length_b   1.000
_cell.length_c   1.000
_cell.angle_alpha   90.00
_cell.angle_beta   90.00
_cell.angle_gamma   90.00
#
_symmetry.space_group_name_H-M   'P 1'
#
loop_
_entity.id
_entity.type
_entity.pdbx_description
1 polymer ?
#
loop_
_entity_poly.entity_id
_entity_poly.type
_entity_poly.pdbx_seq_one_letter_code
_entity_poly.pdbx_strand_id
1 'polypeptide(L)'
;MDPSFKIVIVDANPVRAAILEEGLREAGHVQVVHIAETAHLLARVYAIDPDVILIDLENPSRDVLEQMFQVSRAVKRPVAMFVDQSDAASIEAAVDAGVSAYIVGGLRKERIKNILDLCISRFNAFARLQDELERTRSALEERKVIDRAKGILMKAKNLNEETAYALPYKKIVDAAMFGHARPLFGGKSNDVTETVWPQPTGYNTDIAKAKALMAESGAGSIESAISFDLGDAVNSEPMAILIQESLAQIGIKLAINKVPGANWRSEMAKKSMPMMVNFFSGWLDYPEYFFFWCYSGRNAIFNTPSYVDKGMDAFIEGAYAAAAVGEKARYETNVRGFISKAYKEVPRIPIIQPYLNVATQRNISGYSYWFHRQVDYRSIVKG
;
A
#
# COMPACT_ATOMS: atom_id res chain seq x y z
N MET A 1 0.08 19.26 -37.67
CA MET A 1 1.35 19.77 -37.12
C MET A 1 1.19 21.26 -37.00
N ASP A 2 1.32 21.79 -35.78
CA ASP A 2 1.12 23.21 -35.48
C ASP A 2 2.40 24.00 -35.86
N PRO A 3 2.33 25.15 -36.59
CA PRO A 3 3.49 25.73 -37.25
C PRO A 3 4.50 26.50 -36.39
N SER A 4 4.55 26.38 -35.06
CA SER A 4 5.48 27.24 -34.26
C SER A 4 6.08 26.62 -33.00
N PHE A 5 6.55 25.38 -33.02
CA PHE A 5 7.36 24.88 -31.91
C PHE A 5 8.66 25.69 -31.79
N LYS A 6 8.94 26.20 -30.57
CA LYS A 6 10.23 26.78 -30.22
C LYS A 6 11.21 25.67 -29.91
N ILE A 7 12.24 25.55 -30.72
CA ILE A 7 13.25 24.49 -30.57
C ILE A 7 14.56 25.13 -30.13
N VAL A 8 15.13 24.64 -29.04
CA VAL A 8 16.47 25.02 -28.61
C VAL A 8 17.45 23.94 -29.06
N ILE A 9 18.53 24.36 -29.72
CA ILE A 9 19.68 23.50 -30.04
C ILE A 9 20.79 23.86 -29.07
N VAL A 10 21.32 22.88 -28.37
CA VAL A 10 22.51 22.99 -27.52
C VAL A 10 23.65 22.23 -28.20
N ASP A 11 24.61 22.96 -28.76
CA ASP A 11 25.77 22.38 -29.44
C ASP A 11 26.93 23.38 -29.44
N ALA A 12 28.11 22.96 -28.99
CA ALA A 12 29.30 23.80 -28.97
C ALA A 12 29.88 24.04 -30.37
N ASN A 13 29.55 23.21 -31.36
CA ASN A 13 30.05 23.31 -32.72
C ASN A 13 29.09 24.14 -33.61
N PRO A 14 29.49 25.34 -34.07
CA PRO A 14 28.62 26.22 -34.85
C PRO A 14 28.27 25.66 -36.24
N VAL A 15 29.13 24.81 -36.81
CA VAL A 15 28.89 24.21 -38.13
C VAL A 15 27.80 23.14 -38.05
N ARG A 16 27.86 22.27 -37.03
CA ARG A 16 26.82 21.26 -36.79
C ARG A 16 25.49 21.91 -36.43
N ALA A 17 25.50 22.88 -35.51
CA ALA A 17 24.31 23.65 -35.16
C ALA A 17 23.63 24.29 -36.38
N ALA A 18 24.39 24.87 -37.32
CA ALA A 18 23.85 25.45 -38.54
C ALA A 18 23.17 24.41 -39.45
N ILE A 19 23.76 23.22 -39.61
CA ILE A 19 23.16 22.11 -40.39
C ILE A 19 21.84 21.66 -39.75
N LEU A 20 21.79 21.58 -38.42
CA LEU A 20 20.59 21.21 -37.68
C LEU A 20 19.49 22.27 -37.78
N GLU A 21 19.87 23.54 -37.64
CA GLU A 21 18.95 24.66 -37.81
C GLU A 21 18.34 24.68 -39.22
N GLU A 22 19.16 24.45 -40.25
CA GLU A 22 18.69 24.34 -41.63
C GLU A 22 17.73 23.15 -41.82
N GLY A 23 18.07 21.98 -41.25
CA GLY A 23 17.20 20.80 -41.28
C GLY A 23 15.86 21.01 -40.57
N LEU A 24 15.85 21.73 -39.46
CA LEU A 24 14.62 22.10 -38.75
C LEU A 24 13.78 23.11 -39.53
N ARG A 25 14.42 24.11 -40.15
CA ARG A 25 13.75 25.10 -41.00
C ARG A 25 13.09 24.46 -42.21
N GLU A 26 13.77 23.53 -42.89
CA GLU A 26 13.20 22.75 -44.00
C GLU A 26 12.06 21.83 -43.56
N ALA A 27 12.13 21.29 -42.33
CA ALA A 27 11.04 20.52 -41.74
C ALA A 27 9.82 21.39 -41.33
N GLY A 28 9.92 22.71 -41.48
CA GLY A 28 8.84 23.67 -41.19
C GLY A 28 8.93 24.34 -39.82
N HIS A 29 10.01 24.14 -39.06
CA HIS A 29 10.23 24.76 -37.76
C HIS A 29 11.08 26.03 -37.89
N VAL A 30 10.44 27.19 -37.79
CA VAL A 30 11.10 28.50 -38.02
C VAL A 30 11.61 29.18 -36.75
N GLN A 31 11.21 28.70 -35.56
CA GLN A 31 11.62 29.24 -34.26
C GLN A 31 12.71 28.37 -33.64
N VAL A 32 13.94 28.52 -34.12
CA VAL A 32 15.10 27.78 -33.62
C VAL A 32 16.05 28.74 -32.91
N VAL A 33 16.48 28.37 -31.70
CA VAL A 33 17.44 29.14 -30.91
C VAL A 33 18.66 28.27 -30.61
N HIS A 34 19.83 28.72 -31.03
CA HIS A 34 21.09 28.03 -30.76
C HIS A 34 21.74 28.53 -29.45
N ILE A 35 22.17 27.59 -28.63
CA ILE A 35 22.93 27.79 -27.40
C ILE A 35 24.30 27.09 -27.57
N ALA A 36 25.33 27.89 -27.83
CA ALA A 36 26.70 27.38 -27.99
C ALA A 36 27.37 27.01 -26.65
N GLU A 37 27.11 27.80 -25.61
CA GLU A 37 27.73 27.62 -24.29
C GLU A 37 26.76 27.00 -23.28
N THR A 38 27.21 25.97 -22.59
CA THR A 38 26.46 25.23 -21.57
C THR A 38 26.51 25.89 -20.18
N ALA A 39 27.28 26.99 -20.03
CA ALA A 39 27.27 27.80 -18.82
C ALA A 39 25.86 28.39 -18.59
N HIS A 40 25.34 28.23 -17.37
CA HIS A 40 23.99 28.65 -16.99
C HIS A 40 22.86 28.14 -17.91
N LEU A 41 23.05 26.96 -18.54
CA LEU A 41 22.12 26.39 -19.52
C LEU A 41 20.67 26.34 -19.01
N LEU A 42 20.44 25.89 -17.77
CA LEU A 42 19.11 25.84 -17.15
C LEU A 42 18.41 27.19 -17.16
N ALA A 43 19.08 28.26 -16.71
CA ALA A 43 18.49 29.59 -16.65
C ALA A 43 18.13 30.12 -18.05
N ARG A 44 18.98 29.85 -19.05
CA ARG A 44 18.73 30.24 -20.44
C ARG A 44 17.56 29.47 -21.05
N VAL A 45 17.49 28.16 -20.80
CA VAL A 45 16.38 27.31 -21.24
C VAL A 45 15.06 27.79 -20.63
N TYR A 46 15.03 28.11 -19.33
CA TYR A 46 13.84 28.69 -18.69
C TYR A 46 13.43 30.05 -19.28
N ALA A 47 14.39 30.90 -19.63
CA ALA A 47 14.10 32.20 -20.23
C ALA A 47 13.54 32.10 -21.66
N ILE A 48 13.97 31.09 -22.42
CA ILE A 48 13.51 30.86 -23.80
C ILE A 48 12.15 30.15 -23.84
N ASP A 49 11.87 29.33 -22.82
CA ASP A 49 10.69 28.46 -22.70
C ASP A 49 10.43 27.62 -23.98
N PRO A 50 11.37 26.74 -24.36
CA PRO A 50 11.25 25.95 -25.58
C PRO A 50 10.23 24.83 -25.45
N ASP A 51 9.63 24.45 -26.57
CA ASP A 51 8.78 23.27 -26.68
C ASP A 51 9.58 21.99 -26.81
N VAL A 52 10.77 22.04 -27.40
CA VAL A 52 11.69 20.90 -27.52
C VAL A 52 13.13 21.36 -27.38
N ILE A 53 13.95 20.55 -26.72
CA ILE A 53 15.39 20.77 -26.57
C ILE A 53 16.13 19.66 -27.30
N LEU A 54 17.01 20.04 -28.22
CA LEU A 54 17.95 19.17 -28.90
C LEU A 54 19.33 19.43 -28.34
N ILE A 55 19.98 18.40 -27.80
CA ILE A 55 21.34 18.48 -27.27
C ILE A 55 22.21 17.60 -28.14
N ASP A 56 23.16 18.17 -28.85
CA ASP A 56 24.05 17.43 -29.73
C ASP A 56 25.49 17.46 -29.16
N LEU A 57 25.97 16.31 -28.69
CA LEU A 57 27.25 16.16 -28.02
C LEU A 57 28.13 15.23 -28.85
N GLU A 58 29.30 15.69 -29.28
CA GLU A 58 30.18 14.89 -30.14
C GLU A 58 30.75 13.67 -29.37
N ASN A 59 31.70 13.92 -28.45
CA ASN A 59 32.26 12.89 -27.58
C ASN A 59 32.29 13.38 -26.12
N PRO A 60 31.12 13.47 -25.45
CA PRO A 60 31.04 14.02 -24.11
C PRO A 60 31.69 13.09 -23.08
N SER A 61 32.37 13.68 -22.09
CA SER A 61 32.77 12.91 -20.90
C SER A 61 31.54 12.49 -20.09
N ARG A 62 31.70 11.49 -19.21
CA ARG A 62 30.63 11.06 -18.30
C ARG A 62 30.10 12.21 -17.43
N ASP A 63 30.98 13.11 -17.00
CA ASP A 63 30.60 14.28 -16.19
C ASP A 63 29.68 15.23 -16.97
N VAL A 64 29.94 15.42 -18.27
CA VAL A 64 29.11 16.26 -19.14
C VAL A 64 27.74 15.60 -19.38
N LEU A 65 27.70 14.28 -19.58
CA LEU A 65 26.43 13.55 -19.70
C LEU A 65 25.58 13.66 -18.43
N GLU A 66 26.20 13.46 -17.26
CA GLU A 66 25.53 13.57 -15.98
C GLU A 66 24.97 14.98 -15.75
N GLN A 67 25.74 16.01 -16.13
CA GLN A 67 25.26 17.40 -16.09
C GLN A 67 24.02 17.60 -16.99
N MET A 68 24.01 17.04 -18.21
CA MET A 68 22.85 17.13 -19.11
C MET A 68 21.65 16.32 -18.62
N PHE A 69 21.87 15.22 -17.90
CA PHE A 69 20.82 14.45 -17.24
C PHE A 69 20.16 15.24 -16.11
N GLN A 70 20.94 15.97 -15.31
CA GLN A 70 20.39 16.86 -14.29
C GLN A 70 19.53 17.98 -14.90
N VAL A 71 19.97 18.55 -16.02
CA VAL A 71 19.18 19.53 -16.78
C VAL A 71 17.87 18.90 -17.27
N SER A 72 17.92 17.69 -17.83
CA SER A 72 16.73 17.00 -18.34
C SER A 72 15.69 16.69 -17.26
N ARG A 73 16.13 16.33 -16.04
CA ARG A 73 15.21 16.11 -14.89
C ARG A 73 14.53 17.38 -14.41
N ALA A 74 15.23 18.52 -14.48
CA ALA A 74 14.72 19.79 -14.01
C ALA A 74 13.77 20.45 -15.02
N VAL A 75 14.03 20.29 -16.31
CA VAL A 75 13.23 20.90 -17.37
C VAL A 75 12.06 19.99 -17.74
N LYS A 76 10.82 20.45 -17.52
CA LYS A 76 9.59 19.75 -17.90
C LYS A 76 9.28 19.87 -19.40
N ARG A 77 10.26 19.58 -20.26
CA ARG A 77 10.14 19.67 -21.73
C ARG A 77 10.76 18.42 -22.38
N PRO A 78 10.29 18.00 -23.57
CA PRO A 78 10.94 16.95 -24.36
C PRO A 78 12.41 17.29 -24.65
N VAL A 79 13.31 16.39 -24.24
CA VAL A 79 14.76 16.48 -24.52
C VAL A 79 15.18 15.33 -25.41
N ALA A 80 15.74 15.64 -26.58
CA ALA A 80 16.43 14.67 -27.43
C ALA A 80 17.94 14.93 -27.36
N MET A 81 18.70 13.88 -27.05
CA MET A 81 20.15 13.94 -26.90
C MET A 81 20.81 13.07 -27.98
N PHE A 82 21.77 13.64 -28.69
CA PHE A 82 22.54 13.00 -29.74
C PHE A 82 23.99 12.86 -29.29
N VAL A 83 24.55 11.67 -29.47
CA VAL A 83 25.94 11.35 -29.15
C VAL A 83 26.57 10.53 -30.28
N ASP A 84 27.86 10.69 -30.54
CA ASP A 84 28.53 9.88 -31.58
C ASP A 84 28.82 8.45 -31.09
N GLN A 85 29.21 8.30 -29.83
CA GLN A 85 29.49 7.02 -29.18
C GLN A 85 28.82 6.95 -27.80
N SER A 86 28.37 5.75 -27.40
CA SER A 86 27.78 5.53 -26.07
C SER A 86 27.97 4.09 -25.62
N ASP A 87 27.93 3.86 -24.30
CA ASP A 87 27.93 2.53 -23.68
C ASP A 87 26.52 2.17 -23.15
N ALA A 88 26.30 0.90 -22.83
CA ALA A 88 24.98 0.42 -22.37
C ALA A 88 24.52 1.09 -21.07
N ALA A 89 25.45 1.42 -20.17
CA ALA A 89 25.16 2.08 -18.91
C ALA A 89 24.67 3.53 -19.12
N SER A 90 25.24 4.24 -20.10
CA SER A 90 24.86 5.61 -20.44
C SER A 90 23.48 5.69 -21.07
N ILE A 91 23.08 4.66 -21.84
CA ILE A 91 21.73 4.55 -22.42
C ILE A 91 20.68 4.36 -21.31
N GLU A 92 20.93 3.48 -20.35
CA GLU A 92 20.02 3.22 -19.23
C GLU A 92 19.90 4.46 -18.32
N ALA A 93 21.02 5.10 -18.00
CA ALA A 93 21.05 6.35 -17.23
C ALA A 93 20.29 7.50 -17.92
N ALA A 94 20.33 7.59 -19.25
CA ALA A 94 19.57 8.60 -20.00
C ALA A 94 18.06 8.40 -19.88
N VAL A 95 17.59 7.15 -19.90
CA VAL A 95 16.17 6.82 -19.72
C VAL A 95 15.72 7.19 -18.30
N ASP A 96 16.51 6.83 -17.28
CA ASP A 96 16.23 7.17 -15.89
C ASP A 96 16.26 8.68 -15.60
N ALA A 97 17.05 9.42 -16.38
CA ALA A 97 17.13 10.88 -16.33
C ALA A 97 15.95 11.59 -17.00
N GLY A 98 15.02 10.86 -17.62
CA GLY A 98 13.87 11.44 -18.31
C GLY A 98 14.20 12.03 -19.67
N VAL A 99 15.34 11.64 -20.28
CA VAL A 99 15.65 12.00 -21.66
C VAL A 99 14.64 11.31 -22.57
N SER A 100 13.91 12.09 -23.37
CA SER A 100 12.80 11.59 -24.17
C SER A 100 13.28 10.77 -25.38
N ALA A 101 14.46 11.11 -25.90
CA ALA A 101 15.15 10.30 -26.90
C ALA A 101 16.67 10.43 -26.75
N TYR A 102 17.39 9.30 -26.65
CA TYR A 102 18.85 9.25 -26.64
C TYR A 102 19.34 8.48 -27.87
N ILE A 103 20.06 9.16 -28.78
CA ILE A 103 20.40 8.64 -30.11
C ILE A 103 21.92 8.56 -30.26
N VAL A 104 22.41 7.36 -30.61
CA VAL A 104 23.83 7.09 -30.88
C VAL A 104 24.10 7.13 -32.39
N GLY A 105 25.22 7.74 -32.79
CA GLY A 105 25.68 7.86 -34.17
C GLY A 105 25.38 9.21 -34.83
N GLY A 106 25.21 10.27 -34.02
CA GLY A 106 25.02 11.64 -34.48
C GLY A 106 23.66 11.92 -35.15
N LEU A 107 23.40 13.20 -35.43
CA LEU A 107 22.15 13.65 -36.04
C LEU A 107 22.29 13.85 -37.56
N ARG A 108 21.38 13.25 -38.32
CA ARG A 108 21.26 13.40 -39.78
C ARG A 108 20.01 14.19 -40.15
N LYS A 109 20.14 15.10 -41.13
CA LYS A 109 19.10 16.04 -41.57
C LYS A 109 17.76 15.33 -41.86
N GLU A 110 17.80 14.18 -42.53
CA GLU A 110 16.58 13.46 -42.95
C GLU A 110 15.81 12.81 -41.79
N ARG A 111 16.43 12.64 -40.62
CA ARG A 111 15.84 11.93 -39.47
C ARG A 111 15.25 12.85 -38.40
N ILE A 112 15.54 14.15 -38.47
CA ILE A 112 15.19 15.14 -37.44
C ILE A 112 13.68 15.13 -37.12
N LYS A 113 12.84 15.14 -38.16
CA LYS A 113 11.38 15.17 -38.01
C LYS A 113 10.84 13.96 -37.23
N ASN A 114 11.25 12.75 -37.62
CA ASN A 114 10.78 11.52 -36.96
C ASN A 114 11.27 11.43 -35.50
N ILE A 115 12.46 11.96 -35.23
CA ILE A 115 13.03 11.94 -33.87
C ILE A 115 12.32 12.96 -32.97
N LEU A 116 11.98 14.14 -33.50
CA LEU A 116 11.14 15.13 -32.80
C LEU A 116 9.78 14.55 -32.45
N ASP A 117 9.08 13.93 -33.41
CA ASP A 117 7.76 13.34 -33.19
C ASP A 117 7.81 12.23 -32.12
N LEU A 118 8.84 11.37 -32.15
CA LEU A 118 9.06 10.34 -31.14
C LEU A 118 9.35 10.94 -29.75
N CYS A 119 10.20 11.97 -29.70
CA CYS A 119 10.59 12.67 -28.48
C CYS A 119 9.37 13.30 -27.78
N ILE A 120 8.56 14.05 -28.53
CA ILE A 120 7.32 14.67 -28.04
C ILE A 120 6.34 13.61 -27.56
N SER A 121 6.15 12.54 -28.34
CA SER A 121 5.23 11.45 -27.99
C SER A 121 5.63 10.76 -26.68
N ARG A 122 6.92 10.43 -26.53
CA ARG A 122 7.46 9.79 -25.31
C ARG A 122 7.34 10.70 -24.09
N PHE A 123 7.68 11.98 -24.23
CA PHE A 123 7.52 12.96 -23.15
C PHE A 123 6.06 13.04 -22.70
N ASN A 124 5.12 13.19 -23.63
CA ASN A 124 3.70 13.29 -23.32
C ASN A 124 3.16 12.01 -22.66
N ALA A 125 3.63 10.83 -23.09
CA ALA A 125 3.25 9.57 -22.44
C ALA A 125 3.78 9.49 -21.00
N PHE A 126 5.03 9.87 -20.78
CA PHE A 126 5.66 9.86 -19.46
C PHE A 126 5.03 10.90 -18.52
N ALA A 127 4.80 12.12 -19.01
CA ALA A 127 4.14 13.18 -18.25
C ALA A 127 2.72 12.79 -17.83
N ARG A 128 1.93 12.15 -18.71
CA ARG A 128 0.60 11.62 -18.36
C ARG A 128 0.66 10.61 -17.21
N LEU A 129 1.63 9.68 -17.25
CA LEU A 129 1.80 8.68 -16.20
C LEU A 129 2.23 9.32 -14.87
N GLN A 130 3.11 10.32 -14.90
CA GLN A 130 3.50 11.06 -13.70
C GLN A 130 2.32 11.85 -13.11
N ASP A 131 1.54 12.53 -13.94
CA ASP A 131 0.34 13.26 -13.49
C ASP A 131 -0.71 12.30 -12.90
N GLU A 132 -0.92 11.13 -13.52
CA GLU A 132 -1.84 10.11 -13.02
C GLU A 132 -1.37 9.53 -11.68
N LEU A 133 -0.06 9.27 -11.54
CA LEU A 133 0.56 8.82 -10.30
C LEU A 133 0.39 9.87 -9.19
N GLU A 134 0.66 11.14 -9.48
CA GLU A 134 0.56 12.22 -8.50
C GLU A 134 -0.90 12.43 -8.06
N ARG A 135 -1.84 12.47 -9.02
CA ARG A 135 -3.29 12.55 -8.72
C ARG A 135 -3.75 11.40 -7.83
N THR A 136 -3.33 10.18 -8.16
CA THR A 136 -3.68 8.98 -7.38
C THR A 136 -3.10 9.06 -5.97
N ARG A 137 -1.86 9.55 -5.84
CA ARG A 137 -1.19 9.73 -4.55
C ARG A 137 -1.90 10.79 -3.70
N SER A 138 -2.25 11.94 -4.28
CA SER A 138 -3.00 12.99 -3.57
C SER A 138 -4.37 12.50 -3.11
N ALA A 139 -5.13 11.84 -3.99
CA ALA A 139 -6.43 11.27 -3.65
C ALA A 139 -6.34 10.21 -2.55
N LEU A 140 -5.26 9.41 -2.54
CA LEU A 140 -5.00 8.44 -1.48
C LEU A 140 -4.76 9.14 -0.14
N GLU A 141 -3.92 10.19 -0.09
CA GLU A 141 -3.64 10.94 1.15
C GLU A 141 -4.90 11.60 1.72
N GLU A 142 -5.72 12.25 0.88
CA GLU A 142 -7.01 12.82 1.30
C GLU A 142 -7.93 11.75 1.89
N ARG A 143 -8.00 10.57 1.24
CA ARG A 143 -8.77 9.43 1.75
C ARG A 143 -8.26 8.97 3.12
N LYS A 144 -6.94 8.93 3.36
CA LYS A 144 -6.40 8.55 4.69
C LYS A 144 -6.87 9.47 5.80
N VAL A 145 -6.91 10.78 5.55
CA VAL A 145 -7.36 11.77 6.53
C VAL A 145 -8.83 11.57 6.86
N ILE A 146 -9.67 11.40 5.83
CA ILE A 146 -11.10 11.14 6.00
C ILE A 146 -11.34 9.83 6.76
N ASP A 147 -10.64 8.76 6.38
CA ASP A 147 -10.81 7.45 7.00
C ASP A 147 -10.33 7.43 8.46
N ARG A 148 -9.27 8.18 8.78
CA ARG A 148 -8.84 8.40 10.16
C ARG A 148 -9.88 9.17 10.96
N ALA A 149 -10.49 10.22 10.39
CA ALA A 149 -11.55 10.97 11.04
C ALA A 149 -12.80 10.09 11.30
N LYS A 150 -13.16 9.24 10.32
CA LYS A 150 -14.22 8.23 10.49
C LYS A 150 -13.89 7.26 11.63
N GLY A 151 -12.67 6.73 11.70
CA GLY A 151 -12.26 5.83 12.79
C GLY A 151 -12.33 6.47 14.17
N ILE A 152 -11.92 7.74 14.31
CA ILE A 152 -12.06 8.51 15.55
C ILE A 152 -13.54 8.69 15.91
N LEU A 153 -14.37 9.05 14.92
CA LEU A 153 -15.80 9.22 15.12
C LEU A 153 -16.47 7.89 15.53
N MET A 154 -16.09 6.78 14.91
CA MET A 154 -16.54 5.44 15.28
C MET A 154 -16.22 5.15 16.74
N LYS A 155 -14.98 5.38 17.18
CA LYS A 155 -14.62 5.20 18.60
C LYS A 155 -15.42 6.13 19.53
N ALA A 156 -15.56 7.41 19.18
CA ALA A 156 -16.27 8.40 19.99
C ALA A 156 -17.78 8.12 20.10
N LYS A 157 -18.34 7.41 19.12
CA LYS A 157 -19.76 7.07 19.01
C LYS A 157 -20.07 5.62 19.37
N ASN A 158 -19.10 4.89 19.95
CA ASN A 158 -19.17 3.48 20.28
C ASN A 158 -19.43 2.54 19.08
N LEU A 159 -19.17 2.98 17.83
CA LEU A 159 -19.58 2.30 16.59
C LEU A 159 -18.99 0.89 16.37
N ASN A 160 -18.12 0.45 17.26
CA ASN A 160 -17.49 -0.86 17.22
C ASN A 160 -18.41 -1.96 17.76
N GLU A 161 -19.29 -1.64 18.72
CA GLU A 161 -20.10 -2.65 19.40
C GLU A 161 -21.28 -3.11 18.53
N GLU A 162 -21.99 -2.19 17.89
CA GLU A 162 -23.01 -2.50 16.88
C GLU A 162 -22.44 -3.30 15.71
N THR A 163 -21.21 -2.98 15.28
CA THR A 163 -20.55 -3.70 14.20
C THR A 163 -20.31 -5.15 14.65
N ALA A 164 -19.90 -5.35 15.91
CA ALA A 164 -19.75 -6.68 16.48
C ALA A 164 -21.08 -7.45 16.60
N TYR A 165 -22.18 -6.82 16.99
CA TYR A 165 -23.50 -7.49 16.99
C TYR A 165 -24.04 -7.72 15.57
N ALA A 166 -23.67 -6.89 14.60
CA ALA A 166 -24.13 -7.04 13.23
C ALA A 166 -23.33 -8.06 12.41
N LEU A 167 -22.18 -8.56 12.88
CA LEU A 167 -21.43 -9.56 12.12
C LEU A 167 -22.21 -10.88 11.99
N PRO A 168 -22.26 -11.49 10.79
CA PRO A 168 -23.00 -12.73 10.54
C PRO A 168 -22.16 -13.97 10.88
N TYR A 169 -21.75 -14.10 12.15
CA TYR A 169 -20.75 -15.06 12.60
C TYR A 169 -20.96 -16.51 12.15
N LYS A 170 -22.19 -17.04 12.35
CA LYS A 170 -22.51 -18.42 11.92
C LYS A 170 -22.38 -18.59 10.41
N LYS A 171 -22.90 -17.64 9.63
CA LYS A 171 -22.77 -17.67 8.16
C LYS A 171 -21.31 -17.61 7.73
N ILE A 172 -20.45 -16.85 8.43
CA ILE A 172 -19.01 -16.83 8.15
C ILE A 172 -18.40 -18.21 8.39
N VAL A 173 -18.69 -18.84 9.53
CA VAL A 173 -18.20 -20.20 9.83
C VAL A 173 -18.68 -21.19 8.76
N ASP A 174 -19.95 -21.15 8.39
CA ASP A 174 -20.56 -22.14 7.50
C ASP A 174 -20.12 -21.92 6.04
N ALA A 175 -20.20 -20.69 5.53
CA ALA A 175 -20.04 -20.40 4.10
C ALA A 175 -18.63 -19.95 3.72
N ALA A 176 -17.91 -19.22 4.59
CA ALA A 176 -16.55 -18.78 4.30
C ALA A 176 -15.50 -19.76 4.80
N MET A 177 -15.76 -20.45 5.90
CA MET A 177 -14.82 -21.42 6.50
C MET A 177 -15.23 -22.88 6.29
N PHE A 178 -16.36 -23.17 5.65
CA PHE A 178 -16.87 -24.53 5.41
C PHE A 178 -17.01 -25.37 6.69
N GLY A 179 -17.33 -24.73 7.83
CA GLY A 179 -17.38 -25.37 9.14
C GLY A 179 -16.01 -25.69 9.76
N HIS A 180 -14.90 -25.37 9.07
CA HIS A 180 -13.53 -25.68 9.51
C HIS A 180 -12.87 -24.54 10.27
N ALA A 181 -13.55 -24.05 11.31
CA ALA A 181 -12.97 -23.07 12.21
C ALA A 181 -13.54 -23.19 13.63
N ARG A 182 -12.72 -22.86 14.62
CA ARG A 182 -13.16 -22.66 16.00
C ARG A 182 -13.84 -21.28 16.10
N PRO A 183 -15.11 -21.18 16.52
CA PRO A 183 -15.77 -19.91 16.79
C PRO A 183 -15.05 -19.09 17.87
N LEU A 184 -14.90 -17.78 17.66
CA LEU A 184 -14.43 -16.81 18.66
C LEU A 184 -15.54 -15.86 19.13
N PHE A 185 -16.78 -16.30 18.98
CA PHE A 185 -18.03 -15.61 19.33
C PHE A 185 -18.95 -16.54 20.11
N GLY A 186 -20.02 -16.01 20.71
CA GLY A 186 -21.03 -16.79 21.44
C GLY A 186 -20.56 -17.31 22.80
N GLY A 187 -19.52 -16.71 23.40
CA GLY A 187 -19.15 -16.91 24.79
C GLY A 187 -20.26 -16.48 25.75
N LYS A 188 -20.19 -16.94 27.01
CA LYS A 188 -21.25 -16.67 28.01
C LYS A 188 -21.38 -15.18 28.35
N SER A 189 -20.27 -14.47 28.43
CA SER A 189 -20.19 -13.02 28.62
C SER A 189 -18.85 -12.50 28.09
N ASN A 190 -18.65 -11.18 28.13
CA ASN A 190 -17.36 -10.53 27.88
C ASN A 190 -16.50 -10.43 29.15
N ASP A 191 -16.90 -11.06 30.26
CA ASP A 191 -16.13 -11.06 31.49
C ASP A 191 -14.99 -12.08 31.38
N VAL A 192 -13.75 -11.59 31.51
CA VAL A 192 -12.56 -12.42 31.31
C VAL A 192 -12.13 -13.03 32.63
N THR A 193 -12.31 -14.34 32.76
CA THR A 193 -11.88 -15.12 33.93
C THR A 193 -10.62 -15.93 33.68
N GLU A 194 -10.32 -16.26 32.42
CA GLU A 194 -9.19 -17.10 32.01
C GLU A 194 -8.09 -16.29 31.33
N THR A 195 -6.86 -16.79 31.39
CA THR A 195 -5.69 -16.20 30.72
C THR A 195 -5.43 -16.78 29.32
N VAL A 196 -6.27 -17.72 28.87
CA VAL A 196 -6.13 -18.36 27.56
C VAL A 196 -6.42 -17.35 26.44
N TRP A 197 -5.61 -17.39 25.39
CA TRP A 197 -5.82 -16.59 24.19
C TRP A 197 -5.55 -17.41 22.92
N PRO A 198 -6.38 -17.30 21.87
CA PRO A 198 -7.65 -16.60 21.81
C PRO A 198 -8.77 -17.34 22.56
N GLN A 199 -9.77 -16.60 23.03
CA GLN A 199 -10.99 -17.13 23.64
C GLN A 199 -12.23 -16.46 23.00
N PRO A 200 -13.44 -17.05 23.11
CA PRO A 200 -14.62 -16.49 22.48
C PRO A 200 -15.15 -15.26 23.22
N THR A 201 -15.56 -14.24 22.47
CA THR A 201 -16.29 -13.09 23.00
C THR A 201 -17.75 -13.43 23.27
N GLY A 202 -18.41 -12.67 24.14
CA GLY A 202 -19.85 -12.72 24.37
C GLY A 202 -20.69 -12.14 23.22
N TYR A 203 -20.06 -11.59 22.17
CA TYR A 203 -20.78 -11.12 20.99
C TYR A 203 -21.36 -12.30 20.20
N ASN A 204 -22.56 -12.09 19.67
CA ASN A 204 -23.23 -12.98 18.74
C ASN A 204 -24.07 -12.13 17.79
N THR A 205 -24.50 -12.68 16.65
CA THR A 205 -25.31 -11.93 15.68
C THR A 205 -26.64 -11.50 16.31
N ASP A 206 -26.84 -10.19 16.47
CA ASP A 206 -28.05 -9.55 16.96
C ASP A 206 -28.27 -8.22 16.20
N ILE A 207 -28.96 -8.32 15.06
CA ILE A 207 -29.24 -7.16 14.19
C ILE A 207 -30.16 -6.15 14.90
N ALA A 208 -31.04 -6.60 15.79
CA ALA A 208 -31.93 -5.70 16.51
C ALA A 208 -31.14 -4.82 17.49
N LYS A 209 -30.25 -5.44 18.27
CA LYS A 209 -29.35 -4.72 19.17
C LYS A 209 -28.39 -3.80 18.40
N ALA A 210 -27.84 -4.26 17.28
CA ALA A 210 -26.98 -3.42 16.44
C ALA A 210 -27.71 -2.17 15.91
N LYS A 211 -28.98 -2.31 15.48
CA LYS A 211 -29.82 -1.17 15.06
C LYS A 211 -30.12 -0.21 16.22
N ALA A 212 -30.38 -0.74 17.42
CA ALA A 212 -30.61 0.08 18.61
C ALA A 212 -29.37 0.92 18.96
N LEU A 213 -28.18 0.29 18.98
CA LEU A 213 -26.91 0.98 19.21
C LEU A 213 -26.60 2.02 18.13
N MET A 214 -26.86 1.71 16.85
CA MET A 214 -26.74 2.69 15.76
C MET A 214 -27.68 3.90 15.94
N ALA A 215 -28.90 3.68 16.45
CA ALA A 215 -29.82 4.78 16.74
C ALA A 215 -29.35 5.62 17.94
N GLU A 216 -28.86 4.97 19.01
CA GLU A 216 -28.34 5.63 20.21
C GLU A 216 -27.09 6.47 19.93
N SER A 217 -26.22 6.01 19.03
CA SER A 217 -25.02 6.75 18.63
C SER A 217 -25.34 8.06 17.89
N GLY A 218 -26.55 8.15 17.32
CA GLY A 218 -27.00 9.24 16.46
C GLY A 218 -26.24 9.29 15.13
N ALA A 219 -25.56 8.21 14.75
CA ALA A 219 -24.88 8.11 13.46
C ALA A 219 -25.90 7.91 12.34
N GLY A 220 -25.78 8.71 11.27
CA GLY A 220 -26.53 8.48 10.04
C GLY A 220 -25.97 7.31 9.23
N SER A 221 -26.36 7.22 7.96
CA SER A 221 -25.74 6.24 7.04
C SER A 221 -24.24 6.49 6.95
N ILE A 222 -23.44 5.43 7.06
CA ILE A 222 -21.99 5.48 6.97
C ILE A 222 -21.55 4.83 5.66
N GLU A 223 -20.70 5.52 4.90
CA GLU A 223 -20.01 4.93 3.75
C GLU A 223 -18.54 4.67 4.10
N SER A 224 -18.11 3.44 3.91
CA SER A 224 -16.76 2.99 4.25
C SER A 224 -16.29 1.90 3.27
N ALA A 225 -15.13 1.30 3.54
CA ALA A 225 -14.60 0.21 2.76
C ALA A 225 -14.08 -0.92 3.66
N ILE A 226 -14.25 -2.15 3.21
CA ILE A 226 -13.63 -3.33 3.80
C ILE A 226 -12.60 -3.90 2.83
N SER A 227 -11.37 -4.05 3.32
CA SER A 227 -10.25 -4.55 2.52
C SER A 227 -9.90 -5.99 2.91
N PHE A 228 -9.43 -6.79 1.96
CA PHE A 228 -8.87 -8.10 2.25
C PHE A 228 -7.70 -8.46 1.35
N ASP A 229 -6.89 -9.41 1.80
CA ASP A 229 -5.75 -9.96 1.08
C ASP A 229 -6.19 -10.97 0.02
N LEU A 230 -5.90 -10.71 -1.25
CA LEU A 230 -6.15 -11.64 -2.35
C LEU A 230 -5.36 -12.95 -2.22
N GLY A 231 -4.27 -12.98 -1.45
CA GLY A 231 -3.53 -14.19 -1.10
C GLY A 231 -4.36 -15.19 -0.30
N ASP A 232 -5.44 -14.75 0.36
CA ASP A 232 -6.40 -15.58 1.08
C ASP A 232 -7.84 -15.34 0.58
N ALA A 233 -8.01 -15.05 -0.71
CA ALA A 233 -9.32 -14.71 -1.29
C ALA A 233 -10.37 -15.80 -1.07
N VAL A 234 -9.98 -17.08 -1.05
CA VAL A 234 -10.89 -18.23 -0.86
C VAL A 234 -11.73 -18.08 0.41
N ASN A 235 -11.11 -17.64 1.52
CA ASN A 235 -11.80 -17.46 2.79
C ASN A 235 -12.25 -16.01 2.99
N SER A 236 -11.39 -15.06 2.61
CA SER A 236 -11.59 -13.65 2.94
C SER A 236 -12.63 -12.94 2.06
N GLU A 237 -12.78 -13.33 0.79
CA GLU A 237 -13.77 -12.75 -0.11
C GLU A 237 -15.21 -13.06 0.30
N PRO A 238 -15.63 -14.33 0.49
CA PRO A 238 -16.99 -14.63 0.96
C PRO A 238 -17.25 -14.01 2.34
N MET A 239 -16.25 -13.95 3.22
CA MET A 239 -16.38 -13.27 4.51
C MET A 239 -16.66 -11.77 4.36
N ALA A 240 -15.91 -11.07 3.50
CA ALA A 240 -16.10 -9.65 3.26
C ALA A 240 -17.48 -9.34 2.66
N ILE A 241 -17.98 -10.19 1.75
CA ILE A 241 -19.34 -10.06 1.17
C ILE A 241 -20.41 -10.23 2.25
N LEU A 242 -20.32 -11.27 3.08
CA LEU A 242 -21.27 -11.49 4.17
C LEU A 242 -21.27 -10.31 5.16
N ILE A 243 -20.09 -9.80 5.51
CA ILE A 243 -19.97 -8.62 6.38
C ILE A 243 -20.59 -7.40 5.72
N GLN A 244 -20.32 -7.13 4.44
CA GLN A 244 -20.91 -6.03 3.67
C GLN A 244 -22.45 -6.10 3.69
N GLU A 245 -23.03 -7.26 3.38
CA GLU A 245 -24.48 -7.48 3.38
C GLU A 245 -25.11 -7.26 4.76
N SER A 246 -24.44 -7.73 5.82
CA SER A 246 -24.97 -7.63 7.18
C SER A 246 -24.89 -6.19 7.72
N LEU A 247 -23.77 -5.50 7.49
CA LEU A 247 -23.58 -4.13 7.94
C LEU A 247 -24.46 -3.13 7.17
N ALA A 248 -24.82 -3.42 5.92
CA ALA A 248 -25.79 -2.64 5.17
C ALA A 248 -27.17 -2.58 5.86
N GLN A 249 -27.57 -3.63 6.59
CA GLN A 249 -28.84 -3.67 7.32
C GLN A 249 -28.91 -2.67 8.48
N ILE A 250 -27.76 -2.20 8.97
CA ILE A 250 -27.66 -1.21 10.05
C ILE A 250 -27.22 0.17 9.53
N GLY A 251 -27.21 0.38 8.20
CA GLY A 251 -26.88 1.66 7.59
C GLY A 251 -25.39 1.89 7.31
N ILE A 252 -24.54 0.86 7.47
CA ILE A 252 -23.11 0.93 7.15
C ILE A 252 -22.89 0.29 5.77
N LYS A 253 -22.70 1.11 4.74
CA LYS A 253 -22.42 0.68 3.38
C LYS A 253 -20.93 0.52 3.17
N LEU A 254 -20.49 -0.69 2.83
CA LEU A 254 -19.09 -1.00 2.57
C LEU A 254 -18.83 -1.15 1.08
N ALA A 255 -17.76 -0.54 0.57
CA ALA A 255 -17.13 -0.95 -0.68
C ALA A 255 -16.10 -2.05 -0.41
N ILE A 256 -16.10 -3.12 -1.21
CA ILE A 256 -15.09 -4.18 -1.11
C ILE A 256 -13.83 -3.76 -1.86
N ASN A 257 -12.71 -3.75 -1.17
CA ASN A 257 -11.40 -3.45 -1.74
C ASN A 257 -10.51 -4.70 -1.74
N LYS A 258 -10.16 -5.18 -2.93
CA LYS A 258 -9.33 -6.38 -3.10
C LYS A 258 -7.87 -5.97 -3.24
N VAL A 259 -7.03 -6.34 -2.28
CA VAL A 259 -5.62 -5.96 -2.29
C VAL A 259 -4.75 -7.12 -2.74
N PRO A 260 -3.90 -6.97 -3.78
CA PRO A 260 -2.94 -8.00 -4.15
C PRO A 260 -2.06 -8.40 -2.96
N GLY A 261 -1.86 -9.71 -2.75
CA GLY A 261 -1.15 -10.17 -1.55
C GLY A 261 0.29 -9.68 -1.43
N ALA A 262 0.97 -9.46 -2.56
CA ALA A 262 2.29 -8.82 -2.59
C ALA A 262 2.29 -7.40 -1.97
N ASN A 263 1.16 -6.69 -2.05
CA ASN A 263 1.01 -5.33 -1.56
C ASN A 263 0.37 -5.28 -0.16
N TRP A 264 -0.22 -6.37 0.34
CA TRP A 264 -1.05 -6.38 1.55
C TRP A 264 -0.33 -5.77 2.76
N ARG A 265 0.91 -6.19 3.02
CA ARG A 265 1.72 -5.63 4.13
C ARG A 265 2.01 -4.15 3.94
N SER A 266 2.34 -3.71 2.72
CA SER A 266 2.57 -2.28 2.45
C SER A 266 1.30 -1.46 2.67
N GLU A 267 0.13 -1.97 2.30
CA GLU A 267 -1.14 -1.28 2.59
C GLU A 267 -1.45 -1.26 4.09
N MET A 268 -1.24 -2.37 4.81
CA MET A 268 -1.41 -2.41 6.27
C MET A 268 -0.52 -1.38 6.98
N ALA A 269 0.71 -1.20 6.50
CA ALA A 269 1.65 -0.23 7.07
C ALA A 269 1.17 1.23 6.90
N LYS A 270 0.36 1.53 5.87
CA LYS A 270 -0.20 2.88 5.65
C LYS A 270 -1.28 3.26 6.66
N LYS A 271 -1.86 2.29 7.38
CA LYS A 271 -2.94 2.52 8.38
C LYS A 271 -4.15 3.28 7.83
N SER A 272 -4.44 3.11 6.54
CA SER A 272 -5.50 3.85 5.84
C SER A 272 -6.72 3.02 5.46
N MET A 273 -6.71 1.71 5.73
CA MET A 273 -7.86 0.85 5.46
C MET A 273 -8.85 0.95 6.63
N PRO A 274 -10.09 1.45 6.43
CA PRO A 274 -11.05 1.64 7.52
C PRO A 274 -11.45 0.34 8.22
N MET A 275 -11.70 -0.70 7.42
CA MET A 275 -12.00 -2.04 7.89
C MET A 275 -11.21 -3.05 7.07
N MET A 276 -10.87 -4.17 7.68
CA MET A 276 -10.25 -5.28 6.98
C MET A 276 -10.60 -6.64 7.56
N VAL A 277 -10.67 -7.63 6.69
CA VAL A 277 -10.54 -9.04 7.09
C VAL A 277 -9.04 -9.34 7.15
N ASN A 278 -8.56 -9.76 8.30
CA ASN A 278 -7.13 -10.01 8.51
C ASN A 278 -6.91 -11.19 9.45
N PHE A 279 -5.92 -12.02 9.11
CA PHE A 279 -5.49 -13.15 9.90
C PHE A 279 -4.10 -12.89 10.49
N PHE A 280 -3.97 -13.08 11.80
CA PHE A 280 -2.67 -13.00 12.48
C PHE A 280 -2.49 -14.20 13.40
N SER A 281 -1.35 -14.87 13.27
CA SER A 281 -0.93 -15.95 14.17
C SER A 281 0.22 -15.45 15.03
N GLY A 282 0.15 -15.69 16.34
CA GLY A 282 1.30 -15.51 17.21
C GLY A 282 2.41 -16.49 16.83
N TRP A 283 3.66 -16.01 16.80
CA TRP A 283 4.84 -16.86 16.66
C TRP A 283 5.27 -17.47 17.99
N LEU A 284 4.72 -16.98 19.10
CA LEU A 284 4.84 -17.54 20.43
C LEU A 284 3.43 -17.72 21.02
N ASP A 285 3.27 -18.76 21.84
CA ASP A 285 2.01 -19.10 22.50
C ASP A 285 1.79 -18.31 23.80
N TYR A 286 1.98 -16.99 23.72
CA TYR A 286 1.83 -16.08 24.85
C TYR A 286 0.82 -14.98 24.50
N PRO A 287 -0.21 -14.76 25.35
CA PRO A 287 -1.19 -13.69 25.14
C PRO A 287 -0.54 -12.32 24.92
N GLU A 288 0.45 -11.94 25.74
CA GLU A 288 1.14 -10.66 25.65
C GLU A 288 1.90 -10.48 24.33
N TYR A 289 2.37 -11.57 23.70
CA TYR A 289 2.97 -11.51 22.36
C TYR A 289 1.95 -11.06 21.32
N PHE A 290 0.78 -11.69 21.30
CA PHE A 290 -0.29 -11.29 20.39
C PHE A 290 -0.69 -9.83 20.63
N PHE A 291 -0.86 -9.45 21.91
CA PHE A 291 -1.33 -8.12 22.27
C PHE A 291 -0.30 -7.02 21.99
N PHE A 292 1.00 -7.30 22.16
CA PHE A 292 2.06 -6.39 21.76
C PHE A 292 1.96 -6.02 20.27
N TRP A 293 1.85 -7.02 19.40
CA TRP A 293 1.79 -6.78 17.95
C TRP A 293 0.48 -6.15 17.49
N CYS A 294 -0.63 -6.45 18.17
CA CYS A 294 -1.97 -6.09 17.70
C CYS A 294 -2.59 -4.87 18.40
N TYR A 295 -2.13 -4.50 19.59
CA TYR A 295 -2.76 -3.48 20.43
C TYR A 295 -1.79 -2.51 21.09
N SER A 296 -0.46 -2.74 21.06
CA SER A 296 0.45 -1.78 21.68
C SER A 296 0.48 -0.45 20.93
N GLY A 297 0.55 0.65 21.69
CA GLY A 297 0.74 2.01 21.21
C GLY A 297 2.06 2.24 20.47
N ARG A 298 3.01 1.27 20.52
CA ARG A 298 4.18 1.21 19.61
C ARG A 298 3.78 1.08 18.14
N ASN A 299 2.50 0.80 17.88
CA ASN A 299 1.85 0.85 16.59
C ASN A 299 2.54 0.00 15.51
N ALA A 300 2.85 -1.26 15.87
CA ALA A 300 3.40 -2.21 14.93
C ALA A 300 2.47 -2.43 13.72
N ILE A 301 2.99 -3.01 12.64
CA ILE A 301 2.22 -3.26 11.40
C ILE A 301 0.89 -3.98 11.67
N PHE A 302 0.87 -4.93 12.62
CA PHE A 302 -0.31 -5.73 12.98
C PHE A 302 -1.30 -5.02 13.91
N ASN A 303 -0.94 -3.85 14.47
CA ASN A 303 -1.89 -2.93 15.12
C ASN A 303 -2.68 -2.19 14.04
N THR A 304 -3.45 -2.97 13.29
CA THR A 304 -4.31 -2.52 12.18
C THR A 304 -5.36 -1.48 12.57
N PRO A 305 -5.98 -1.49 13.78
CA PRO A 305 -6.86 -0.40 14.19
C PRO A 305 -6.12 0.88 14.59
N SER A 306 -4.77 0.89 14.58
CA SER A 306 -3.96 1.98 15.12
C SER A 306 -4.33 2.33 16.57
N TYR A 307 -4.62 1.29 17.35
CA TYR A 307 -5.06 1.43 18.73
C TYR A 307 -3.93 1.96 19.61
N VAL A 308 -4.21 3.01 20.38
CA VAL A 308 -3.26 3.61 21.31
C VAL A 308 -3.99 3.85 22.63
N ASP A 309 -3.52 3.21 23.69
CA ASP A 309 -4.06 3.36 25.03
C ASP A 309 -2.99 3.02 26.08
N LYS A 310 -2.72 3.96 26.99
CA LYS A 310 -1.69 3.80 28.03
C LYS A 310 -1.99 2.68 29.02
N GLY A 311 -3.26 2.43 29.32
CA GLY A 311 -3.67 1.33 30.19
C GLY A 311 -3.47 -0.03 29.52
N MET A 312 -3.77 -0.14 28.22
CA MET A 312 -3.43 -1.33 27.43
C MET A 312 -1.93 -1.58 27.42
N ASP A 313 -1.12 -0.56 27.13
CA ASP A 313 0.33 -0.66 27.13
C ASP A 313 0.87 -1.08 28.52
N ALA A 314 0.35 -0.50 29.60
CA ALA A 314 0.73 -0.86 30.96
C ALA A 314 0.44 -2.33 31.29
N PHE A 315 -0.72 -2.87 30.87
CA PHE A 315 -1.01 -4.29 31.05
C PHE A 315 -0.06 -5.18 30.24
N ILE A 316 0.21 -4.85 28.97
CA ILE A 316 1.13 -5.61 28.12
C ILE A 316 2.53 -5.64 28.73
N GLU A 317 3.07 -4.47 29.08
CA GLU A 317 4.40 -4.34 29.70
C GLU A 317 4.45 -5.00 31.08
N GLY A 318 3.38 -4.89 31.86
CA GLY A 318 3.22 -5.56 33.15
C GLY A 318 3.26 -7.09 33.05
N ALA A 319 2.61 -7.66 32.03
CA ALA A 319 2.67 -9.10 31.75
C ALA A 319 4.09 -9.53 31.36
N TYR A 320 4.75 -8.81 30.45
CA TYR A 320 6.14 -9.10 30.09
C TYR A 320 7.09 -9.07 31.29
N ALA A 321 7.00 -8.02 32.11
CA ALA A 321 7.85 -7.86 33.29
C ALA A 321 7.61 -8.98 34.32
N ALA A 322 6.35 -9.35 34.55
CA ALA A 322 5.99 -10.43 35.47
C ALA A 322 6.47 -11.80 34.96
N ALA A 323 6.32 -12.08 33.66
CA ALA A 323 6.78 -13.32 33.04
C ALA A 323 8.31 -13.48 33.16
N ALA A 324 9.07 -12.40 32.98
CA ALA A 324 10.53 -12.41 33.05
C ALA A 324 11.09 -12.83 34.42
N VAL A 325 10.33 -12.63 35.50
CA VAL A 325 10.73 -12.97 36.89
C VAL A 325 9.88 -14.08 37.50
N GLY A 326 8.97 -14.70 36.74
CA GLY A 326 8.11 -15.79 37.21
C GLY A 326 6.98 -15.38 38.18
N GLU A 327 6.57 -14.11 38.19
CA GLU A 327 5.55 -13.58 39.11
C GLU A 327 4.12 -13.89 38.61
N LYS A 328 3.67 -15.14 38.81
CA LYS A 328 2.43 -15.68 38.22
C LYS A 328 1.17 -14.84 38.50
N ALA A 329 0.93 -14.42 39.74
CA ALA A 329 -0.30 -13.70 40.09
C ALA A 329 -0.43 -12.35 39.37
N ARG A 330 0.70 -11.61 39.28
CA ARG A 330 0.77 -10.35 38.54
C ARG A 330 0.66 -10.59 37.04
N TYR A 331 1.29 -11.63 36.50
CA TYR A 331 1.15 -12.00 35.10
C TYR A 331 -0.32 -12.22 34.73
N GLU A 332 -1.02 -13.09 35.47
CA GLU A 332 -2.43 -13.39 35.19
C GLU A 332 -3.34 -12.17 35.32
N THR A 333 -3.07 -11.30 36.28
CA THR A 333 -3.81 -10.03 36.45
C THR A 333 -3.67 -9.14 35.24
N ASN A 334 -2.44 -9.00 34.71
CA ASN A 334 -2.19 -8.20 33.52
C ASN A 334 -2.82 -8.83 32.27
N VAL A 335 -2.71 -10.15 32.11
CA VAL A 335 -3.33 -10.88 30.98
C VAL A 335 -4.84 -10.69 30.96
N ARG A 336 -5.52 -10.92 32.09
CA ARG A 336 -6.97 -10.66 32.17
C ARG A 336 -7.30 -9.20 31.90
N GLY A 337 -6.47 -8.27 32.38
CA GLY A 337 -6.63 -6.83 32.19
C GLY A 337 -6.65 -6.41 30.73
N PHE A 338 -5.65 -6.80 29.93
CA PHE A 338 -5.64 -6.42 28.51
C PHE A 338 -6.72 -7.13 27.68
N ILE A 339 -7.06 -8.40 27.99
CA ILE A 339 -8.13 -9.11 27.26
C ILE A 339 -9.47 -8.44 27.56
N SER A 340 -9.76 -8.15 28.84
CA SER A 340 -11.00 -7.49 29.26
C SER A 340 -11.17 -6.14 28.58
N LYS A 341 -10.09 -5.35 28.49
CA LYS A 341 -10.11 -4.07 27.79
C LYS A 341 -10.37 -4.21 26.29
N ALA A 342 -9.73 -5.18 25.62
CA ALA A 342 -9.99 -5.44 24.21
C ALA A 342 -11.45 -5.88 23.95
N TYR A 343 -12.05 -6.66 24.86
CA TYR A 343 -13.44 -7.09 24.73
C TYR A 343 -14.43 -5.95 24.96
N LYS A 344 -14.11 -5.01 25.86
CA LYS A 344 -14.95 -3.86 26.15
C LYS A 344 -14.90 -2.79 25.07
N GLU A 345 -13.71 -2.53 24.52
CA GLU A 345 -13.52 -1.42 23.56
C GLU A 345 -13.66 -1.85 22.09
N VAL A 346 -13.61 -3.15 21.84
CA VAL A 346 -13.78 -3.79 20.53
C VAL A 346 -12.93 -3.14 19.41
N PRO A 347 -11.63 -2.85 19.62
CA PRO A 347 -10.77 -2.33 18.55
C PRO A 347 -10.57 -3.33 17.41
N ARG A 348 -10.79 -4.62 17.67
CA ARG A 348 -10.87 -5.70 16.68
C ARG A 348 -12.00 -6.62 17.08
N ILE A 349 -12.65 -7.23 16.10
CA ILE A 349 -13.74 -8.19 16.34
C ILE A 349 -13.19 -9.59 16.04
N PRO A 350 -12.92 -10.43 17.05
CA PRO A 350 -12.56 -11.82 16.83
C PRO A 350 -13.73 -12.58 16.21
N ILE A 351 -13.52 -13.21 15.06
CA ILE A 351 -14.57 -13.96 14.36
C ILE A 351 -14.32 -15.46 14.55
N ILE A 352 -13.15 -15.93 14.14
CA ILE A 352 -12.81 -17.35 14.09
C ILE A 352 -11.31 -17.61 14.29
N GLN A 353 -11.00 -18.81 14.76
CA GLN A 353 -9.68 -19.44 14.65
C GLN A 353 -9.76 -20.51 13.55
N PRO A 354 -9.13 -20.34 12.37
CA PRO A 354 -9.24 -21.32 11.29
C PRO A 354 -8.52 -22.62 11.66
N TYR A 355 -9.05 -23.78 11.32
CA TYR A 355 -8.27 -25.02 11.44
C TYR A 355 -7.24 -25.09 10.32
N LEU A 356 -5.99 -25.42 10.66
CA LEU A 356 -5.02 -25.77 9.63
C LEU A 356 -5.12 -27.26 9.38
N ASN A 357 -5.74 -27.62 8.26
CA ASN A 357 -5.90 -29.01 7.86
C ASN A 357 -4.75 -29.40 6.94
N VAL A 358 -4.19 -30.59 7.16
CA VAL A 358 -3.20 -31.19 6.26
C VAL A 358 -3.74 -32.51 5.74
N ALA A 359 -3.70 -32.68 4.42
CA ALA A 359 -4.06 -33.92 3.75
C ALA A 359 -2.79 -34.72 3.45
N THR A 360 -2.75 -35.98 3.88
CA THR A 360 -1.61 -36.89 3.66
C THR A 360 -2.07 -38.24 3.11
N GLN A 361 -1.15 -39.00 2.50
CA GLN A 361 -1.42 -40.40 2.17
C GLN A 361 -1.63 -41.20 3.46
N ARG A 362 -2.45 -42.25 3.41
CA ARG A 362 -2.80 -43.06 4.60
C ARG A 362 -1.60 -43.68 5.31
N ASN A 363 -0.48 -43.90 4.61
CA ASN A 363 0.75 -44.45 5.17
C ASN A 363 1.75 -43.38 5.65
N ILE A 364 1.35 -42.11 5.71
CA ILE A 364 2.15 -41.03 6.28
C ILE A 364 1.76 -40.84 7.74
N SER A 365 2.74 -40.97 8.63
CA SER A 365 2.57 -40.81 10.09
C SER A 365 3.68 -39.93 10.69
N GLY A 366 3.60 -39.64 11.99
CA GLY A 366 4.68 -38.98 12.73
C GLY A 366 4.70 -37.46 12.63
N TYR A 367 3.76 -36.82 11.93
CA TYR A 367 3.62 -35.36 11.95
C TYR A 367 3.08 -34.86 13.29
N SER A 368 3.41 -33.62 13.66
CA SER A 368 2.83 -32.93 14.82
C SER A 368 2.41 -31.51 14.47
N TYR A 369 1.44 -30.97 15.19
CA TYR A 369 1.08 -29.54 15.09
C TYR A 369 1.82 -28.76 16.17
N TRP A 370 2.45 -27.66 15.79
CA TRP A 370 2.96 -26.69 16.76
C TRP A 370 1.86 -25.76 17.26
N PHE A 371 2.13 -24.99 18.32
CA PHE A 371 1.17 -24.04 18.90
C PHE A 371 0.71 -22.95 17.89
N HIS A 372 1.56 -22.60 16.92
CA HIS A 372 1.19 -21.72 15.78
C HIS A 372 0.35 -22.45 14.72
N ARG A 373 -0.06 -23.69 15.02
CA ARG A 373 -0.94 -24.57 14.25
C ARG A 373 -0.41 -24.98 12.89
N GLN A 374 0.86 -24.71 12.58
CA GLN A 374 1.50 -25.29 11.40
C GLN A 374 1.99 -26.70 11.71
N VAL A 375 1.96 -27.55 10.69
CA VAL A 375 2.51 -28.90 10.80
C VAL A 375 4.03 -28.85 10.80
N ASP A 376 4.62 -29.59 11.73
CA ASP A 376 6.02 -29.95 11.74
C ASP A 376 6.20 -31.30 11.06
N TYR A 377 6.92 -31.24 9.94
CA TYR A 377 7.16 -32.38 9.06
C TYR A 377 8.46 -33.14 9.40
N ARG A 378 9.26 -32.69 10.38
CA ARG A 378 10.59 -33.28 10.66
C ARG A 378 10.52 -34.73 11.11
N SER A 379 9.42 -35.13 11.73
CA SER A 379 9.17 -36.48 12.23
C SER A 379 8.27 -37.31 11.31
N ILE A 380 8.02 -36.87 10.08
CA ILE A 380 7.21 -37.65 9.13
C ILE A 380 7.92 -38.94 8.73
N VAL A 381 7.16 -40.02 8.73
CA VAL A 381 7.55 -41.34 8.22
C VAL A 381 6.53 -41.81 7.20
N LYS A 382 6.99 -42.46 6.13
CA LYS A 382 6.16 -43.18 5.16
C LYS A 382 6.34 -44.68 5.38
N GLY A 383 5.27 -45.35 5.78
CA GLY A 383 5.21 -46.81 5.96
C GLY A 383 5.02 -47.58 4.68
#